data_AF-A0A817H9U9-F1
#
_entry.id   AF-A0A817H9U9-F1
#
_cell.length_a   1.000
_cell.length_b   1.000
_cell.length_c   1.000
_cell.angle_alpha   90.00
_cell.angle_beta   90.00
_cell.angle_gamma   90.00
#
_symmetry.space_group_name_H-M   'P 1'
#
loop_
_entity.id
_entity.type
_entity.pdbx_description
1 polymer ?
#
loop_
_entity_poly.entity_id
_entity_poly.type
_entity_poly.pdbx_seq_one_letter_code
_entity_poly.pdbx_strand_id
1 'polypeptide(L)'
;MFCLLLPTVFAFGLHFKESQSEKSLAWREGLLLYRSTCLIIIEIIMVGINMYGWSSSGVNHVLIFEIYPRNHLTYQQLLEKGICFLVLWFLSLIGFIVSSYLDFYPFIQPLIFAALMILFLINPTPIFYRQERFWFLQKLAKVIAAPFYQVGFADFWLGEQLTSLELFFFDLEFFFCFYTSDHSWWSSNLTVSSSSRGIFCTGWTRILLQTFLLILSFWFHFAQNLRRYRDTNRVTLHLANAGKSATGFFVAITNSLRRATAETYSKRPTANPFLYLWIIASIVGTTYKLLWDLKMD
;
A
#
# COMPACT_ATOMS: atom_id res chain seq x y z
N MET A 1 -14.35 1.58 -21.74
CA MET A 1 -15.01 1.30 -20.45
C MET A 1 -14.51 2.21 -19.33
N PHE A 2 -13.20 2.37 -19.14
CA PHE A 2 -12.62 3.27 -18.13
C PHE A 2 -13.07 4.74 -18.24
N CYS A 3 -13.09 5.29 -19.46
CA CYS A 3 -13.55 6.67 -19.73
C CYS A 3 -15.05 6.90 -19.46
N LEU A 4 -15.86 5.84 -19.27
CA LEU A 4 -17.27 5.96 -18.93
C LEU A 4 -17.50 5.76 -17.42
N LEU A 5 -16.69 4.92 -16.77
CA LEU A 5 -16.83 4.62 -15.35
C LEU A 5 -16.40 5.77 -14.43
N LEU A 6 -15.32 6.49 -14.77
CA LEU A 6 -14.85 7.61 -13.95
C LEU A 6 -15.83 8.80 -13.92
N PRO A 7 -16.36 9.26 -15.06
CA PRO A 7 -17.38 10.31 -15.08
C PRO A 7 -18.70 9.85 -14.46
N THR A 8 -19.07 8.57 -14.61
CA THR A 8 -20.29 8.06 -13.97
C THR A 8 -20.14 7.98 -12.46
N VAL A 9 -19.01 7.51 -11.91
CA VAL A 9 -18.74 7.56 -10.46
C VAL A 9 -18.83 8.99 -9.92
N PHE A 10 -18.23 9.95 -10.63
CA PHE A 10 -18.24 11.34 -10.23
C PHE A 10 -19.64 11.96 -10.32
N ALA A 11 -20.37 11.73 -11.42
CA ALA A 11 -21.73 12.20 -11.61
C ALA A 11 -22.71 11.58 -10.61
N PHE A 12 -22.58 10.27 -10.32
CA PHE A 12 -23.40 9.58 -9.32
C PHE A 12 -23.08 10.09 -7.92
N GLY A 13 -21.80 10.24 -7.57
CA GLY A 13 -21.38 10.80 -6.28
C GLY A 13 -21.90 12.22 -6.06
N LEU A 14 -21.89 13.07 -7.10
CA LEU A 14 -22.45 14.42 -7.04
C LEU A 14 -23.97 14.44 -6.96
N HIS A 15 -24.65 13.65 -7.80
CA HIS A 15 -26.12 13.60 -7.82
C HIS A 15 -26.70 13.11 -6.49
N PHE A 16 -26.08 12.10 -5.88
CA PHE A 16 -26.51 11.58 -4.58
C PHE A 16 -26.10 12.47 -3.41
N LYS A 17 -25.02 13.25 -3.53
CA LYS A 17 -24.67 14.30 -2.55
C LYS A 17 -25.72 15.42 -2.53
N GLU A 18 -26.29 15.75 -3.68
CA GLU A 18 -27.31 16.80 -3.82
C GLU A 18 -28.72 16.30 -3.47
N SER A 19 -29.02 15.01 -3.70
CA SER A 19 -30.36 14.44 -3.54
C SER A 19 -30.80 14.13 -2.09
N GLN A 20 -29.89 13.98 -1.11
CA GLN A 20 -30.28 13.76 0.29
C GLN A 20 -29.31 14.41 1.28
N SER A 21 -29.73 15.56 1.81
CA SER A 21 -29.03 16.37 2.83
C SER A 21 -28.99 15.74 4.23
N GLU A 22 -29.68 14.61 4.49
CA GLU A 22 -29.86 14.09 5.85
C GLU A 22 -28.96 12.90 6.25
N LYS A 23 -28.41 12.12 5.31
CA LYS A 23 -27.50 11.01 5.63
C LYS A 23 -26.05 11.36 5.33
N SER A 24 -25.23 11.51 6.37
CA SER A 24 -23.79 11.73 6.23
C SER A 24 -23.08 10.44 5.82
N LEU A 25 -22.60 10.38 4.58
CA LEU A 25 -21.72 9.31 4.11
C LEU A 25 -20.36 9.33 4.85
N ALA A 26 -19.93 8.19 5.39
CA ALA A 26 -18.69 8.01 6.14
C ALA A 26 -17.45 7.98 5.22
N TRP A 27 -17.22 9.10 4.53
CA TRP A 27 -16.16 9.26 3.53
C TRP A 27 -14.76 9.04 4.09
N ARG A 28 -14.51 9.45 5.33
CA ARG A 28 -13.18 9.35 5.94
C ARG A 28 -12.78 7.89 6.09
N GLU A 29 -13.64 7.06 6.65
CA GLU A 29 -13.44 5.63 6.86
C GLU A 29 -13.36 4.92 5.50
N GLY A 30 -14.28 5.23 4.59
CA GLY A 30 -14.26 4.70 3.22
C GLY A 30 -12.93 4.97 2.50
N LEU A 31 -12.44 6.22 2.53
CA LEU A 31 -11.16 6.59 1.90
C LEU A 31 -9.98 5.84 2.51
N LEU A 32 -9.94 5.65 3.83
CA LEU A 32 -8.87 4.90 4.50
C LEU A 32 -8.87 3.42 4.08
N LEU A 33 -10.03 2.82 3.86
CA LEU A 33 -10.16 1.43 3.41
C LEU A 33 -9.82 1.24 1.93
N TYR A 34 -10.22 2.20 1.08
CA TYR A 34 -10.05 2.10 -0.37
C TYR A 34 -8.68 2.58 -0.87
N ARG A 35 -8.00 3.50 -0.16
CA ARG A 35 -6.72 4.05 -0.64
C ARG A 35 -5.63 2.97 -0.76
N SER A 36 -5.56 2.06 0.21
CA SER A 36 -4.59 0.97 0.23
C SER A 36 -4.71 0.02 -0.95
N THR A 37 -5.93 -0.44 -1.25
CA THR A 37 -6.18 -1.33 -2.39
C THR A 37 -5.96 -0.60 -3.72
N CYS A 38 -6.29 0.70 -3.79
CA CYS A 38 -5.99 1.53 -4.96
C CYS A 38 -4.49 1.63 -5.23
N LEU A 39 -3.66 1.86 -4.19
CA LEU A 39 -2.21 1.93 -4.33
C LEU A 39 -1.60 0.63 -4.86
N ILE A 40 -2.08 -0.53 -4.39
CA ILE A 40 -1.64 -1.84 -4.91
C ILE A 40 -1.98 -1.96 -6.40
N ILE A 41 -3.16 -1.51 -6.82
CA ILE A 41 -3.58 -1.55 -8.22
C ILE A 41 -2.72 -0.62 -9.09
N ILE A 42 -2.44 0.58 -8.61
CA ILE A 42 -1.55 1.54 -9.29
C ILE A 42 -0.16 0.91 -9.44
N GLU A 43 0.36 0.27 -8.40
CA GLU A 43 1.65 -0.41 -8.42
C GLU A 43 1.70 -1.52 -9.48
N ILE A 44 0.66 -2.37 -9.56
CA ILE A 44 0.54 -3.40 -10.59
C ILE A 44 0.59 -2.79 -12.01
N ILE A 45 -0.12 -1.68 -12.22
CA ILE A 45 -0.14 -0.99 -13.51
C ILE A 45 1.24 -0.38 -13.82
N MET A 46 1.89 0.25 -12.84
CA MET A 46 3.24 0.83 -13.00
C MET A 46 4.28 -0.24 -13.33
N VAL A 47 4.23 -1.40 -12.68
CA VAL A 47 5.10 -2.55 -13.03
C VAL A 47 4.84 -3.00 -14.46
N GLY A 48 3.57 -3.04 -14.91
CA GLY A 48 3.22 -3.32 -16.31
C GLY A 48 3.81 -2.31 -17.30
N ILE A 49 3.79 -1.02 -16.97
CA ILE A 49 4.41 0.04 -17.77
C ILE A 49 5.94 -0.12 -17.81
N ASN A 50 6.57 -0.44 -16.68
CA ASN A 50 8.01 -0.69 -16.60
C ASN A 50 8.41 -1.89 -17.48
N MET A 51 7.64 -2.97 -17.44
CA MET A 51 7.87 -4.14 -18.30
C MET A 51 7.75 -3.82 -19.79
N TYR A 52 6.79 -2.96 -20.18
CA TYR A 52 6.70 -2.46 -21.54
C TYR A 52 7.95 -1.66 -21.93
N GLY A 53 8.39 -0.74 -21.07
CA GLY A 53 9.63 0.03 -21.26
C GLY A 53 10.83 -0.89 -21.49
N TRP A 54 11.06 -1.84 -20.59
CA TRP A 54 12.15 -2.82 -20.70
C TRP A 54 12.08 -3.63 -22.00
N SER A 55 10.89 -4.13 -22.35
CA SER A 55 10.70 -4.89 -23.59
C SER A 55 10.99 -4.05 -24.83
N SER A 56 10.57 -2.78 -24.83
CA SER A 56 10.78 -1.86 -25.96
C SER A 56 12.26 -1.47 -26.14
N SER A 57 13.01 -1.42 -25.03
CA SER A 57 14.46 -1.17 -25.03
C SER A 57 15.31 -2.43 -25.25
N GLY A 58 14.70 -3.59 -25.49
CA GLY A 58 15.41 -4.85 -25.72
C GLY A 58 15.99 -5.49 -24.46
N VAL A 59 15.57 -5.06 -23.26
CA VAL A 59 16.01 -5.64 -21.98
C VAL A 59 15.25 -6.94 -21.71
N ASN A 60 16.00 -8.03 -21.57
CA ASN A 60 15.44 -9.36 -21.27
C ASN A 60 15.08 -9.49 -19.78
N HIS A 61 14.01 -8.83 -19.37
CA HIS A 61 13.50 -8.85 -18.00
C HIS A 61 13.08 -10.26 -17.54
N VAL A 62 12.61 -11.14 -18.44
CA VAL A 62 12.28 -12.54 -18.11
C VAL A 62 13.51 -13.28 -17.56
N LEU A 63 14.67 -13.10 -18.20
CA LEU A 63 15.93 -13.68 -17.74
C LEU A 63 16.42 -13.01 -16.44
N ILE A 64 16.42 -11.68 -16.38
CA ILE A 64 16.94 -10.90 -15.24
C ILE A 64 16.16 -11.21 -13.95
N PHE A 65 14.85 -11.35 -14.04
CA PHE A 65 13.99 -11.70 -12.90
C PHE A 65 13.92 -13.20 -12.62
N GLU A 66 14.60 -14.04 -13.41
CA GLU A 66 14.57 -15.51 -13.28
C GLU A 66 13.13 -16.06 -13.39
N ILE A 67 12.35 -15.53 -14.33
CA ILE A 67 10.98 -15.94 -14.60
C ILE A 67 11.00 -17.09 -15.62
N TYR A 68 10.04 -18.02 -15.51
CA TYR A 68 9.92 -19.13 -16.46
C TYR A 68 9.64 -18.64 -17.89
N PRO A 69 10.49 -18.93 -18.88
CA PRO A 69 10.39 -18.30 -20.20
C PRO A 69 9.20 -18.78 -21.02
N ARG A 70 8.70 -20.00 -20.80
CA ARG A 70 7.63 -20.61 -21.62
C ARG A 70 6.22 -20.20 -21.20
N ASN A 71 6.05 -19.79 -19.94
CA ASN A 71 4.76 -19.43 -19.38
C ASN A 71 5.02 -18.33 -18.36
N HIS A 72 5.04 -17.10 -18.85
CA HIS A 72 5.19 -15.89 -18.07
C HIS A 72 4.11 -14.89 -18.48
N LEU A 73 3.76 -14.03 -17.53
CA LEU A 73 2.84 -12.94 -17.78
C LEU A 73 3.52 -11.88 -18.66
N THR A 74 2.91 -11.56 -19.80
CA THR A 74 3.38 -10.45 -20.64
C THR A 74 2.99 -9.11 -20.02
N TYR A 75 3.66 -8.02 -20.42
CA TYR A 75 3.29 -6.66 -19.95
C TYR A 75 1.83 -6.33 -20.28
N GLN A 76 1.31 -6.77 -21.43
CA GLN A 76 -0.10 -6.56 -21.81
C GLN A 76 -1.06 -7.27 -20.86
N GLN A 77 -0.75 -8.53 -20.51
CA GLN A 77 -1.56 -9.32 -19.59
C GLN A 77 -1.50 -8.77 -18.16
N LEU A 78 -0.34 -8.25 -17.73
CA LEU A 78 -0.22 -7.60 -16.41
C LEU A 78 -1.05 -6.32 -16.36
N LEU A 79 -0.96 -5.47 -17.40
CA LEU A 79 -1.76 -4.26 -17.53
C LEU A 79 -3.26 -4.57 -17.59
N GLU A 80 -3.67 -5.60 -18.34
CA GLU A 80 -5.06 -6.05 -18.43
C GLU A 80 -5.60 -6.42 -17.03
N LYS A 81 -4.83 -7.19 -16.24
CA LYS A 81 -5.23 -7.53 -14.87
C LYS A 81 -5.27 -6.31 -13.95
N GLY A 82 -4.29 -5.41 -14.04
CA GLY A 82 -4.27 -4.16 -13.28
C GLY A 82 -5.50 -3.29 -13.57
N ILE A 83 -5.84 -3.12 -14.85
CA ILE A 83 -7.03 -2.38 -15.29
C ILE A 83 -8.31 -3.10 -14.87
N CYS A 84 -8.36 -4.44 -14.95
CA CYS A 84 -9.50 -5.23 -14.46
C CYS A 84 -9.75 -4.99 -12.97
N PHE A 85 -8.70 -5.06 -12.13
CA PHE A 85 -8.83 -4.72 -10.71
C PHE A 85 -9.24 -3.28 -10.48
N LEU A 86 -8.74 -2.33 -11.28
CA LEU A 86 -9.13 -0.93 -11.16
C LEU A 86 -10.61 -0.72 -11.46
N VAL A 87 -11.14 -1.38 -12.49
CA VAL A 87 -12.58 -1.38 -12.80
C VAL A 87 -13.38 -1.97 -11.65
N LEU A 88 -12.96 -3.13 -11.13
CA LEU A 88 -13.62 -3.76 -9.98
C LEU A 88 -13.55 -2.88 -8.72
N TRP A 89 -12.47 -2.14 -8.52
CA TRP A 89 -12.30 -1.16 -7.43
C TRP A 89 -13.32 -0.03 -7.56
N PHE A 90 -13.52 0.53 -8.77
CA PHE A 90 -14.54 1.56 -9.00
C PHE A 90 -15.95 1.02 -8.79
N LEU A 91 -16.26 -0.19 -9.28
CA LEU A 91 -17.55 -0.84 -9.02
C LEU A 91 -17.77 -1.05 -7.52
N SER A 92 -16.71 -1.42 -6.80
CA SER A 92 -16.73 -1.53 -5.34
C SER A 92 -17.01 -0.19 -4.68
N LEU A 93 -16.32 0.88 -5.07
CA LEU A 93 -16.56 2.21 -4.54
C LEU A 93 -18.00 2.69 -4.80
N ILE A 94 -18.55 2.45 -5.99
CA ILE A 94 -19.96 2.73 -6.30
C ILE A 94 -20.87 1.92 -5.39
N GLY A 95 -20.59 0.62 -5.22
CA GLY A 95 -21.32 -0.25 -4.30
C GLY A 95 -21.33 0.28 -2.87
N PHE A 96 -20.22 0.82 -2.38
CA PHE A 96 -20.12 1.46 -1.06
C PHE A 96 -21.01 2.70 -0.96
N ILE A 97 -20.96 3.58 -1.96
CA ILE A 97 -21.79 4.79 -2.03
C ILE A 97 -23.26 4.38 -2.04
N VAL A 98 -23.68 3.52 -2.97
CA VAL A 98 -25.06 3.06 -3.13
C VAL A 98 -25.57 2.36 -1.87
N SER A 99 -24.79 1.46 -1.28
CA SER A 99 -25.17 0.74 -0.05
C SER A 99 -25.44 1.69 1.11
N SER A 100 -24.70 2.80 1.19
CA SER A 100 -24.89 3.81 2.23
C SER A 100 -26.22 4.57 2.08
N TYR A 101 -26.77 4.67 0.87
CA TYR A 101 -28.08 5.29 0.62
C TYR A 101 -29.23 4.30 0.75
N LEU A 102 -29.01 3.01 0.45
CA LEU A 102 -30.02 1.95 0.51
C LEU A 102 -30.17 1.31 1.90
N ASP A 103 -29.60 1.89 2.95
CA ASP A 103 -29.58 1.32 4.32
C ASP A 103 -29.03 -0.11 4.38
N PHE A 104 -28.05 -0.41 3.51
CA PHE A 104 -27.29 -1.65 3.51
C PHE A 104 -25.91 -1.44 4.16
N TYR A 105 -25.20 -2.50 4.52
CA TYR A 105 -23.88 -2.43 5.17
C TYR A 105 -22.80 -1.95 4.19
N PRO A 106 -22.39 -0.67 4.18
CA PRO A 106 -21.58 -0.14 3.10
C PRO A 106 -20.12 -0.63 3.18
N PHE A 107 -19.63 -0.86 4.39
CA PHE A 107 -18.25 -1.27 4.66
C PHE A 107 -17.94 -2.74 4.34
N ILE A 108 -18.96 -3.55 4.02
CA ILE A 108 -18.76 -4.90 3.48
C ILE A 108 -18.10 -4.82 2.09
N GLN A 109 -18.40 -3.78 1.32
CA GLN A 109 -17.94 -3.64 -0.05
C GLN A 109 -16.40 -3.52 -0.18
N PRO A 110 -15.69 -2.65 0.56
CA PRO A 110 -14.23 -2.64 0.58
C PRO A 110 -13.62 -3.95 1.12
N LEU A 111 -14.29 -4.63 2.07
CA LEU A 111 -13.83 -5.91 2.62
C LEU A 111 -13.88 -7.02 1.57
N ILE A 112 -15.00 -7.15 0.85
CA ILE A 112 -15.17 -8.11 -0.24
C ILE A 112 -14.10 -7.88 -1.30
N PHE A 113 -13.84 -6.62 -1.66
CA PHE A 113 -12.82 -6.30 -2.67
C PHE A 113 -11.41 -6.67 -2.22
N ALA A 114 -11.03 -6.33 -0.98
CA ALA A 114 -9.75 -6.74 -0.42
C ALA A 114 -9.60 -8.27 -0.36
N ALA A 115 -10.64 -8.96 0.10
CA ALA A 115 -10.70 -10.42 0.12
C ALA A 115 -10.56 -11.02 -1.29
N LEU A 116 -11.22 -10.43 -2.29
CA LEU A 116 -11.11 -10.85 -3.69
C LEU A 116 -9.68 -10.76 -4.21
N MET A 117 -8.95 -9.66 -3.93
CA MET A 117 -7.55 -9.52 -4.31
C MET A 117 -6.66 -10.58 -3.65
N ILE A 118 -6.85 -10.83 -2.35
CA ILE A 118 -6.09 -11.83 -1.60
C ILE A 118 -6.39 -13.24 -2.12
N LEU A 119 -7.67 -13.60 -2.25
CA LEU A 119 -8.12 -14.89 -2.76
C LEU A 119 -7.62 -15.12 -4.19
N PHE A 120 -7.66 -14.11 -5.05
CA PHE A 120 -7.07 -14.19 -6.37
C PHE A 120 -5.58 -14.53 -6.32
N LEU A 121 -4.82 -13.91 -5.41
CA LEU A 121 -3.38 -14.11 -5.30
C LEU A 121 -3.02 -15.52 -4.79
N ILE A 122 -3.69 -15.99 -3.73
CA ILE A 122 -3.40 -17.28 -3.08
C ILE A 122 -4.11 -18.47 -3.74
N ASN A 123 -4.98 -18.22 -4.73
CA ASN A 123 -5.78 -19.26 -5.37
C ASN A 123 -4.88 -20.39 -5.94
N PRO A 124 -5.06 -21.64 -5.48
CA PRO A 124 -4.23 -22.77 -5.91
C PRO A 124 -4.64 -23.36 -7.26
N THR A 125 -5.81 -22.98 -7.81
CA THR A 125 -6.27 -23.54 -9.08
C THR A 125 -5.35 -23.14 -10.25
N PRO A 126 -5.21 -23.97 -11.30
CA PRO A 126 -4.34 -23.68 -12.45
C PRO A 126 -4.86 -22.54 -13.34
N ILE A 127 -5.88 -21.79 -12.90
CA ILE A 127 -6.51 -20.70 -13.62
C ILE A 127 -5.81 -19.38 -13.25
N PHE A 128 -5.75 -18.45 -14.19
CA PHE A 128 -5.22 -17.09 -14.01
C PHE A 128 -3.73 -16.99 -13.67
N TYR A 129 -2.86 -17.72 -14.39
CA TYR A 129 -1.39 -17.59 -14.27
C TYR A 129 -0.87 -18.00 -12.89
N ARG A 130 -1.19 -19.24 -12.51
CA ARG A 130 -0.84 -19.81 -11.21
C ARG A 130 0.67 -19.74 -10.95
N GLN A 131 1.50 -20.08 -11.93
CA GLN A 131 2.95 -20.16 -11.74
C GLN A 131 3.53 -18.81 -11.32
N GLU A 132 3.05 -17.73 -11.93
CA GLU A 132 3.47 -16.36 -11.71
C GLU A 132 2.99 -15.83 -10.36
N ARG A 133 1.75 -16.16 -9.95
CA ARG A 133 1.25 -15.83 -8.61
C ARG A 133 2.10 -16.48 -7.51
N PHE A 134 2.38 -17.78 -7.65
CA PHE A 134 3.20 -18.48 -6.66
C PHE A 134 4.66 -18.06 -6.71
N TRP A 135 5.21 -17.74 -7.89
CA TRP A 135 6.52 -17.10 -8.01
C TRP A 135 6.56 -15.77 -7.25
N PHE A 136 5.54 -14.91 -7.42
CA PHE A 136 5.45 -13.65 -6.67
C PHE A 136 5.36 -13.89 -5.17
N LEU A 137 4.51 -14.82 -4.71
CA LEU A 137 4.40 -15.19 -3.29
C LEU A 137 5.73 -15.70 -2.71
N GLN A 138 6.47 -16.51 -3.48
CA GLN A 138 7.80 -16.99 -3.08
C GLN A 138 8.81 -15.85 -2.96
N LYS A 139 8.85 -14.92 -3.93
CA LYS A 139 9.73 -13.75 -3.88
C LYS A 139 9.35 -12.84 -2.71
N LEU A 140 8.06 -12.61 -2.46
CA LEU A 140 7.57 -11.84 -1.31
C LEU A 140 7.97 -12.50 0.02
N ALA A 141 7.87 -13.83 0.13
CA ALA A 141 8.32 -14.55 1.33
C ALA A 141 9.82 -14.40 1.57
N LYS A 142 10.64 -14.41 0.50
CA LYS A 142 12.09 -14.14 0.60
C LYS A 142 12.40 -12.71 1.01
N VAL A 143 11.63 -11.72 0.53
CA VAL A 143 11.76 -10.32 0.96
C VAL A 143 11.47 -10.16 2.45
N ILE A 144 10.40 -10.78 2.94
CA ILE A 144 10.05 -10.76 4.37
C ILE A 144 11.14 -11.46 5.21
N ALA A 145 11.71 -12.55 4.71
CA ALA A 145 12.77 -13.30 5.35
C ALA A 145 14.19 -12.87 4.92
N ALA A 146 14.35 -11.66 4.37
CA ALA A 146 15.60 -11.17 3.79
C ALA A 146 16.88 -11.35 4.63
N PRO A 147 16.86 -11.27 5.98
CA PRO A 147 18.06 -11.52 6.78
C PRO A 147 18.63 -12.94 6.63
N PHE A 148 17.79 -13.91 6.24
CA PHE A 148 18.09 -15.35 6.32
C PHE A 148 18.40 -16.00 4.98
N TYR A 149 18.16 -15.32 3.86
CA TYR A 149 18.36 -15.86 2.52
C TYR A 149 19.37 -15.03 1.72
N GLN A 150 19.93 -15.62 0.67
CA GLN A 150 20.67 -14.86 -0.32
C GLN A 150 19.69 -14.01 -1.14
N VAL A 151 19.99 -12.73 -1.28
CA VAL A 151 19.13 -11.77 -1.96
C VAL A 151 19.49 -11.73 -3.44
N GLY A 152 18.62 -12.28 -4.29
CA GLY A 152 18.73 -12.18 -5.74
C GLY A 152 18.24 -10.81 -6.27
N PHE A 153 18.37 -10.59 -7.57
CA PHE A 153 17.93 -9.33 -8.19
C PHE A 153 16.41 -9.12 -8.04
N ALA A 154 15.60 -10.13 -8.36
CA ALA A 154 14.15 -10.05 -8.24
C ALA A 154 13.68 -9.77 -6.81
N ASP A 155 14.33 -10.39 -5.82
CA ASP A 155 14.02 -10.16 -4.40
C ASP A 155 14.35 -8.72 -4.01
N PHE A 156 15.52 -8.23 -4.44
CA PHE A 156 15.99 -6.88 -4.17
C PHE A 156 15.09 -5.81 -4.77
N TRP A 157 14.73 -5.96 -6.05
CA TRP A 157 13.81 -5.08 -6.75
C TRP A 157 12.42 -5.07 -6.10
N LEU A 158 11.90 -6.24 -5.72
CA LEU A 158 10.59 -6.33 -5.07
C LEU A 158 10.61 -5.65 -3.68
N GLY A 159 11.70 -5.77 -2.93
CA GLY A 159 11.87 -5.07 -1.66
C GLY A 159 11.87 -3.55 -1.83
N GLU A 160 12.47 -3.04 -2.92
CA GLU A 160 12.40 -1.62 -3.25
C GLU A 160 10.96 -1.17 -3.59
N GLN A 161 10.19 -1.97 -4.35
CA GLN A 161 8.78 -1.66 -4.62
C GLN A 161 7.92 -1.59 -3.34
N LEU A 162 8.21 -2.43 -2.33
CA LEU A 162 7.50 -2.36 -1.05
C LEU A 162 7.71 -1.02 -0.32
N THR A 163 8.81 -0.31 -0.57
CA THR A 163 9.05 1.03 -0.01
C THR A 163 8.11 2.09 -0.59
N SER A 164 7.64 1.91 -1.83
CA SER A 164 6.61 2.75 -2.46
C SER A 164 5.21 2.48 -1.90
N LEU A 165 5.01 1.33 -1.27
CA LEU A 165 3.75 0.93 -0.62
C LEU A 165 3.70 1.31 0.88
N GLU A 166 4.49 2.29 1.33
CA GLU A 166 4.54 2.74 2.73
C GLU A 166 3.15 3.10 3.31
N LEU A 167 2.28 3.71 2.49
CA LEU A 167 0.93 4.10 2.91
C LEU A 167 0.00 2.88 3.06
N PHE A 168 0.19 1.83 2.26
CA PHE A 168 -0.50 0.56 2.45
C PHE A 168 -0.15 -0.05 3.82
N PHE A 169 1.14 -0.10 4.16
CA PHE A 169 1.58 -0.60 5.47
C PHE A 169 1.05 0.26 6.62
N PHE A 170 1.02 1.59 6.45
CA PHE A 170 0.44 2.50 7.45
C PHE A 170 -1.06 2.26 7.69
N ASP A 171 -1.81 1.84 6.66
CA ASP A 171 -3.26 1.63 6.75
C ASP A 171 -3.69 0.30 7.30
N LEU A 172 -2.81 -0.72 7.26
CA LEU A 172 -3.11 -2.04 7.78
C LEU A 172 -3.63 -1.98 9.22
N GLU A 173 -3.08 -1.11 10.06
CA GLU A 173 -3.58 -0.88 11.41
C GLU A 173 -5.06 -0.50 11.40
N PHE A 174 -5.43 0.56 10.65
CA PHE A 174 -6.81 1.02 10.58
C PHE A 174 -7.73 -0.05 10.01
N PHE A 175 -7.32 -0.73 8.94
CA PHE A 175 -8.10 -1.80 8.32
C PHE A 175 -8.42 -2.91 9.32
N PHE A 176 -7.42 -3.47 10.00
CA PHE A 176 -7.64 -4.53 10.98
C PHE A 176 -8.44 -4.04 12.19
N CYS A 177 -8.12 -2.86 12.73
CA CYS A 177 -8.82 -2.30 13.87
C CYS A 177 -10.29 -2.00 13.57
N PHE A 178 -10.59 -1.49 12.37
CA PHE A 178 -11.95 -1.21 11.95
C PHE A 178 -12.78 -2.50 11.86
N TYR A 179 -12.30 -3.54 11.17
CA TYR A 179 -13.08 -4.78 11.00
C TYR A 179 -13.12 -5.69 12.24
N THR A 180 -12.17 -5.57 13.17
CA THR A 180 -12.13 -6.43 14.37
C THR A 180 -12.75 -5.79 15.61
N SER A 181 -12.71 -4.46 15.73
CA SER A 181 -13.02 -3.75 16.98
C SER A 181 -14.12 -2.70 16.85
N ASP A 182 -14.47 -2.29 15.64
CA ASP A 182 -15.58 -1.38 15.41
C ASP A 182 -16.83 -2.20 15.06
N HIS A 183 -17.99 -1.91 15.62
CA HIS A 183 -19.23 -2.59 15.21
C HIS A 183 -19.96 -1.85 14.08
N SER A 184 -19.53 -0.62 13.77
CA SER A 184 -20.16 0.20 12.73
C SER A 184 -20.03 -0.37 11.32
N TRP A 185 -19.04 -1.24 11.06
CA TRP A 185 -18.88 -1.86 9.73
C TRP A 185 -20.00 -2.86 9.40
N TRP A 186 -20.67 -3.41 10.42
CA TRP A 186 -21.86 -4.27 10.29
C TRP A 186 -23.13 -3.52 10.75
N SER A 187 -23.18 -2.21 10.52
CA SER A 187 -24.37 -1.39 10.75
C SER A 187 -24.76 -0.66 9.47
N SER A 188 -26.07 -0.56 9.22
CA SER A 188 -26.62 0.35 8.21
C SER A 188 -26.69 1.79 8.73
N ASN A 189 -26.77 1.97 10.05
CA ASN A 189 -26.70 3.28 10.69
C ASN A 189 -25.25 3.66 10.94
N LEU A 190 -24.77 4.67 10.20
CA LEU A 190 -23.42 5.25 10.29
C LEU A 190 -23.21 6.13 11.54
N THR A 191 -24.16 6.16 12.47
CA THR A 191 -24.00 6.85 13.75
C THR A 191 -22.87 6.20 14.52
N VAL A 192 -21.85 6.99 14.86
CA VAL A 192 -20.65 6.57 15.59
C VAL A 192 -21.07 5.81 16.85
N SER A 193 -21.04 4.48 16.77
CA SER A 193 -21.13 3.65 17.96
C SER A 193 -19.81 3.83 18.69
N SER A 194 -19.87 4.34 19.92
CA SER A 194 -18.78 4.33 20.87
C SER A 194 -18.50 2.90 21.34
N SER A 195 -18.18 2.00 20.40
CA SER A 195 -17.78 0.65 20.72
C SER A 195 -16.40 0.66 21.37
N SER A 196 -16.25 -0.17 22.39
CA SER A 196 -14.97 -0.40 23.08
C SER A 196 -13.98 -0.99 22.09
N ARG A 197 -13.14 -0.13 21.52
CA ARG A 197 -12.06 -0.55 20.62
C ARG A 197 -11.05 -1.39 21.39
N GLY A 198 -10.54 -2.47 20.78
CA GLY A 198 -9.54 -3.34 21.39
C GLY A 198 -8.27 -2.57 21.77
N ILE A 199 -7.48 -3.14 22.70
CA ILE A 199 -6.29 -2.48 23.30
C ILE A 199 -5.33 -1.95 22.23
N PHE A 200 -5.16 -2.64 21.10
CA PHE A 200 -4.26 -2.24 20.01
C PHE A 200 -4.80 -1.12 19.11
N CYS A 201 -6.07 -0.75 19.26
CA CYS A 201 -6.80 0.16 18.38
C CYS A 201 -7.17 1.49 19.05
N THR A 202 -6.63 1.75 20.24
CA THR A 202 -6.94 2.93 21.07
C THR A 202 -5.69 3.71 21.47
N GLY A 203 -5.80 5.03 21.60
CA GLY A 203 -4.75 5.87 22.19
C GLY A 203 -3.36 5.68 21.57
N TRP A 204 -2.37 5.45 22.43
CA TRP A 204 -0.94 5.35 22.08
C TRP A 204 -0.54 4.04 21.40
N THR A 205 -1.15 2.91 21.77
CA THR A 205 -0.85 1.59 21.18
C THR A 205 -1.17 1.55 19.70
N ARG A 206 -2.25 2.23 19.29
CA ARG A 206 -2.61 2.47 17.88
C ARG A 206 -1.48 3.14 17.10
N ILE A 207 -0.93 4.22 17.67
CA ILE A 207 0.15 4.98 17.05
C ILE A 207 1.40 4.10 16.92
N LEU A 208 1.74 3.34 17.96
CA LEU A 208 2.87 2.42 17.95
C LEU A 208 2.72 1.30 16.90
N LEU A 209 1.55 0.64 16.84
CA LEU A 209 1.28 -0.40 15.86
C LEU A 209 1.38 0.13 14.43
N GLN A 210 0.77 1.29 14.17
CA GLN A 210 0.82 1.92 12.87
C GLN A 210 2.24 2.35 12.46
N THR A 211 3.03 2.85 13.40
CA THR A 211 4.45 3.17 13.16
C THR A 211 5.27 1.93 12.92
N PHE A 212 5.05 0.85 13.67
CA PHE A 212 5.70 -0.44 13.45
C PHE A 212 5.42 -0.98 12.04
N LEU A 213 4.15 -1.01 11.63
CA LEU A 213 3.78 -1.47 10.29
C LEU A 213 4.39 -0.61 9.19
N LEU A 214 4.35 0.73 9.33
CA LEU A 214 5.02 1.64 8.39
C LEU A 214 6.54 1.37 8.30
N ILE A 215 7.20 1.12 9.43
CA ILE A 215 8.64 0.80 9.45
C ILE A 215 8.94 -0.50 8.69
N LEU A 216 8.03 -1.48 8.70
CA LEU A 216 8.23 -2.75 7.97
C LEU A 216 8.47 -2.54 6.47
N SER A 217 7.76 -1.59 5.85
CA SER A 217 7.93 -1.22 4.44
C SER A 217 9.40 -0.93 4.09
N PHE A 218 10.09 -0.15 4.94
CA PHE A 218 11.51 0.18 4.75
C PHE A 218 12.45 -0.89 5.31
N TRP A 219 12.04 -1.60 6.36
CA TRP A 219 12.86 -2.62 7.03
C TRP A 219 13.24 -3.74 6.08
N PHE A 220 12.32 -4.22 5.24
CA PHE A 220 12.60 -5.31 4.33
C PHE A 220 13.75 -4.95 3.36
N HIS A 221 13.68 -3.79 2.72
CA HIS A 221 14.73 -3.34 1.82
C HIS A 221 16.04 -3.02 2.56
N PHE A 222 15.96 -2.42 3.74
CA PHE A 222 17.12 -2.20 4.60
C PHE A 222 17.85 -3.51 4.95
N ALA A 223 17.11 -4.52 5.39
CA ALA A 223 17.64 -5.84 5.74
C ALA A 223 18.28 -6.52 4.52
N GLN A 224 17.67 -6.41 3.33
CA GLN A 224 18.26 -6.91 2.09
C GLN A 224 19.61 -6.25 1.76
N ASN A 225 19.70 -4.93 1.91
CA ASN A 225 20.94 -4.19 1.68
C ASN A 225 22.05 -4.61 2.67
N LEU A 226 21.71 -4.79 3.95
CA LEU A 226 22.66 -5.31 4.93
C LEU A 226 23.10 -6.75 4.63
N ARG A 227 22.17 -7.60 4.16
CA ARG A 227 22.47 -8.97 3.77
C ARG A 227 23.43 -9.01 2.58
N ARG A 228 23.19 -8.20 1.54
CA ARG A 228 24.09 -8.07 0.37
C ARG A 228 25.45 -7.48 0.74
N TYR A 229 25.48 -6.54 1.68
CA TYR A 229 26.73 -6.03 2.23
C TYR A 229 27.55 -7.14 2.86
N ARG A 230 26.93 -7.94 3.74
CA ARG A 230 27.57 -9.10 4.39
C ARG A 230 28.08 -10.13 3.39
N ASP A 231 27.33 -10.40 2.32
CA ASP A 231 27.68 -11.45 1.36
C ASP A 231 28.77 -11.02 0.36
N THR A 232 28.84 -9.74 0.00
CA THR A 232 29.75 -9.24 -1.05
C THR A 232 30.91 -8.39 -0.53
N ASN A 233 30.87 -7.96 0.74
CA ASN A 233 31.79 -7.02 1.37
C ASN A 233 31.97 -5.67 0.62
N ARG A 234 31.07 -5.31 -0.30
CA ARG A 234 31.09 -4.02 -0.99
C ARG A 234 30.44 -2.94 -0.12
N VAL A 235 31.26 -2.30 0.72
CA VAL A 235 30.82 -1.33 1.75
C VAL A 235 30.07 -0.14 1.14
N THR A 236 30.66 0.54 0.16
CA THR A 236 30.19 1.87 -0.27
C THR A 236 28.82 1.83 -0.94
N LEU A 237 28.54 0.83 -1.78
CA LEU A 237 27.29 0.75 -2.53
C LEU A 237 26.13 0.23 -1.65
N HIS A 238 26.33 -0.90 -0.96
CA HIS A 238 25.23 -1.53 -0.22
C HIS A 238 24.88 -0.79 1.07
N LEU A 239 25.86 -0.23 1.77
CA LEU A 239 25.59 0.51 3.00
C LEU A 239 24.96 1.88 2.71
N ALA A 240 25.31 2.52 1.58
CA ALA A 240 24.64 3.75 1.17
C ALA A 240 23.18 3.48 0.76
N ASN A 241 22.87 2.38 0.08
CA ASN A 241 21.48 2.03 -0.21
C ASN A 241 20.70 1.60 1.06
N ALA A 242 21.36 0.96 2.03
CA ALA A 242 20.79 0.78 3.37
C ALA A 242 20.49 2.15 4.03
N GLY A 243 21.38 3.13 3.87
CA GLY A 243 21.17 4.52 4.30
C GLY A 243 19.93 5.17 3.66
N LYS A 244 19.73 5.00 2.35
CA LYS A 244 18.51 5.43 1.61
C LYS A 244 17.26 4.90 2.30
N SER A 245 17.23 3.60 2.61
CA SER A 245 16.12 2.95 3.31
C SER A 245 15.93 3.48 4.74
N ALA A 246 17.02 3.70 5.46
CA ALA A 246 16.99 4.16 6.84
C ALA A 246 16.37 5.56 7.01
N THR A 247 16.43 6.42 5.98
CA THR A 247 15.71 7.70 6.00
C THR A 247 14.21 7.53 6.22
N GLY A 248 13.61 6.44 5.73
CA GLY A 248 12.22 6.09 5.97
C GLY A 248 11.90 5.82 7.44
N PHE A 249 12.82 5.24 8.21
CA PHE A 249 12.66 5.06 9.66
C PHE A 249 12.54 6.40 10.38
N PHE A 250 13.38 7.38 10.03
CA PHE A 250 13.31 8.71 10.62
C PHE A 250 11.99 9.41 10.30
N VAL A 251 11.51 9.31 9.05
CA VAL A 251 10.19 9.84 8.64
C VAL A 251 9.07 9.18 9.45
N ALA A 252 9.10 7.86 9.59
CA ALA A 252 8.08 7.11 10.34
C ALA A 252 8.05 7.50 11.83
N ILE A 253 9.21 7.57 12.47
CA ILE A 253 9.33 7.91 13.91
C ILE A 253 8.91 9.35 14.16
N THR A 254 9.38 10.31 13.36
CA THR A 254 9.01 11.72 13.52
C THR A 254 7.52 11.96 13.25
N ASN A 255 6.93 11.27 12.26
CA ASN A 255 5.48 11.30 12.03
C ASN A 255 4.70 10.70 13.22
N SER A 256 5.21 9.63 13.82
CA SER A 256 4.64 9.03 15.03
C SER A 256 4.61 10.03 16.19
N LEU A 257 5.75 10.65 16.49
CA LEU A 257 5.88 11.65 17.55
C LEU A 257 4.98 12.87 17.32
N ARG A 258 4.87 13.34 16.07
CA ARG A 258 3.97 14.42 15.68
C ARG A 258 2.51 14.08 15.97
N ARG A 259 2.08 12.85 15.69
CA ARG A 259 0.70 12.39 15.92
C ARG A 259 0.43 12.15 17.40
N ALA A 260 1.40 11.60 18.10
CA ALA A 260 1.41 11.38 19.54
C ALA A 260 1.18 12.66 20.35
N THR A 261 1.81 13.76 19.95
CA THR A 261 1.69 15.06 20.63
C THR A 261 0.59 15.95 20.06
N ALA A 262 -0.19 15.48 19.08
CA ALA A 262 -1.19 16.30 18.39
C ALA A 262 -2.24 16.88 19.34
N GLU A 263 -2.63 16.15 20.38
CA GLU A 263 -3.59 16.63 21.39
C GLU A 263 -3.03 17.79 22.23
N THR A 264 -1.78 17.68 22.65
CA THR A 264 -1.05 18.73 23.40
C THR A 264 -0.99 20.04 22.61
N TYR A 265 -0.86 19.95 21.28
CA TYR A 265 -0.76 21.10 20.38
C TYR A 265 -2.07 21.40 19.63
N SER A 266 -3.21 20.87 20.07
CA SER A 266 -4.50 20.99 19.36
C SER A 266 -4.91 22.44 19.03
N LYS A 267 -4.67 23.38 19.96
CA LYS A 267 -4.98 24.81 19.77
C LYS A 267 -4.03 25.54 18.82
N ARG A 268 -2.79 25.05 18.67
CA ARG A 268 -1.74 25.64 17.82
C ARG A 268 -0.93 24.51 17.16
N PRO A 269 -1.44 23.86 16.12
CA PRO A 269 -0.78 22.71 15.49
C PRO A 269 0.63 23.02 14.95
N THR A 270 0.85 24.26 14.50
CA THR A 270 2.14 24.75 14.01
C THR A 270 3.19 24.91 15.11
N ALA A 271 2.81 24.96 16.38
CA ALA A 271 3.76 24.99 17.50
C ALA A 271 4.36 23.62 17.83
N ASN A 272 3.90 22.55 17.18
CA ASN A 272 4.41 21.20 17.40
C ASN A 272 5.82 21.03 16.77
N PRO A 273 6.90 20.88 17.56
CA PRO A 273 8.25 20.76 17.02
C PRO A 273 8.43 19.51 16.14
N PHE A 274 7.69 18.44 16.43
CA PHE A 274 7.75 17.20 15.67
C PHE A 274 7.14 17.33 14.26
N LEU A 275 6.31 18.34 14.02
CA LEU A 275 5.85 18.67 12.67
C LEU A 275 7.03 19.07 11.78
N TYR A 276 7.89 19.95 12.27
CA TYR A 276 9.06 20.42 11.53
C TYR A 276 10.11 19.33 11.36
N LEU A 277 10.36 18.52 12.41
CA LEU A 277 11.26 17.37 12.31
C LEU A 277 10.79 16.37 11.24
N TRP A 278 9.49 16.10 11.18
CA TRP A 278 8.92 15.23 10.16
C TRP A 278 9.06 15.80 8.74
N ILE A 279 8.81 17.11 8.56
CA ILE A 279 9.00 17.79 7.28
C ILE A 279 10.48 17.70 6.84
N ILE A 280 11.42 18.03 7.74
CA ILE A 280 12.86 17.97 7.44
C ILE A 280 13.28 16.53 7.10
N ALA A 281 12.87 15.54 7.90
CA ALA A 281 13.16 14.14 7.63
C ALA A 281 12.61 13.70 6.26
N SER A 282 11.41 14.16 5.89
CA SER A 282 10.78 13.85 4.60
C SER A 282 11.54 14.48 3.44
N ILE A 283 11.95 15.75 3.56
CA ILE A 283 12.75 16.43 2.53
C ILE A 283 14.09 15.72 2.35
N VAL A 284 14.80 15.42 3.44
CA VAL A 284 16.10 14.73 3.39
C VAL A 284 15.93 13.34 2.78
N GLY A 285 14.93 12.57 3.21
CA GLY A 285 14.66 11.23 2.69
C GLY A 285 14.35 11.24 1.20
N THR A 286 13.41 12.09 0.76
CA THR A 286 13.05 12.19 -0.66
C THR A 286 14.21 12.68 -1.52
N THR A 287 14.98 13.67 -1.04
CA THR A 287 16.14 14.18 -1.76
C THR A 287 17.22 13.12 -1.90
N TYR A 288 17.49 12.34 -0.84
CA TYR A 288 18.44 11.22 -0.93
C TYR A 288 17.95 10.19 -1.95
N LYS A 289 16.70 9.71 -1.84
CA LYS A 289 16.14 8.75 -2.82
C LYS A 289 16.29 9.25 -4.26
N LEU A 290 15.87 10.48 -4.54
CA LEU A 290 15.97 11.08 -5.87
C LEU A 290 17.42 11.19 -6.37
N LEU A 291 18.35 11.63 -5.51
CA LEU A 291 19.76 11.75 -5.90
C LEU A 291 20.41 10.39 -6.14
N TRP A 292 19.97 9.36 -5.44
CA TRP A 292 20.40 7.98 -5.67
C TRP A 292 19.90 7.50 -7.03
N ASP A 293 18.59 7.60 -7.27
CA ASP A 293 17.94 7.12 -8.49
C ASP A 293 18.48 7.83 -9.74
N LEU A 294 18.93 9.10 -9.64
CA LEU A 294 19.51 9.84 -10.77
C LEU A 294 21.01 9.56 -11.02
N LYS A 295 21.75 9.09 -10.02
CA LYS A 295 23.22 8.95 -10.11
C LYS A 295 23.69 7.50 -10.15
N MET A 296 22.95 6.59 -9.54
CA MET A 296 23.37 5.21 -9.33
C MET A 296 22.57 4.20 -10.14
N ASP A 297 21.27 4.44 -10.33
CA ASP A 297 20.34 3.57 -11.05
C ASP A 297 20.14 4.04 -12.50
#